data_AF-A0A8B6CS63-F1
#
_entry.id   AF-A0A8B6CS63-F1
#
_cell.length_a   1.000
_cell.length_b   1.000
_cell.length_c   1.000
_cell.angle_alpha   90.00
_cell.angle_beta   90.00
_cell.angle_gamma   90.00
#
_symmetry.space_group_name_H-M   'P 1'
#
loop_
_entity.id
_entity.type
_entity.pdbx_description
1 polymer ?
#
loop_
_entity_poly.entity_id
_entity_poly.type
_entity_poly.pdbx_seq_one_letter_code
_entity_poly.pdbx_strand_id
1 'polypeptide(L)'
;MSLAKLKKSANRPIPTPEGPQKYKPVLLGDSIGAKIQKQKFHPQHRDITWWCEGGRNANSALSWIEENLETELQLIEKDIWLYILIGTCDFTDLNRKTRSIKIKYQNTQEIVDHLIAKYKQIIKHLEKLSPNSKCTIFEIPFFSITEWNKKQREKADKQKRSVDLEEEQIEEDHILEGQIIAVNQAIQQINQENNHKPSNFNSDLYRTSNRQANKYKRQDGKQ
;
A
#
# COMPACT_ATOMS: atom_id res chain seq x y z
N MET A 1 -14.80 2.68 5.08
CA MET A 1 -14.33 2.94 6.46
C MET A 1 -14.94 4.25 6.95
N SER A 2 -15.58 4.31 8.12
CA SER A 2 -16.08 5.62 8.62
C SER A 2 -14.95 6.42 9.25
N LEU A 3 -14.86 7.69 8.89
CA LEU A 3 -13.82 8.63 9.30
C LEU A 3 -13.67 8.73 10.83
N ALA A 4 -14.77 8.50 11.56
CA ALA A 4 -14.82 8.47 13.01
C ALA A 4 -14.00 7.32 13.66
N LYS A 5 -13.92 6.15 13.02
CA LYS A 5 -13.19 4.99 13.57
C LYS A 5 -11.67 5.11 13.37
N LEU A 6 -11.25 5.64 12.22
CA LEU A 6 -9.86 6.03 11.97
C LEU A 6 -9.39 7.04 13.02
N LYS A 7 -10.19 8.09 13.28
CA LYS A 7 -9.91 9.08 14.34
C LYS A 7 -9.75 8.44 15.72
N LYS A 8 -10.62 7.49 16.10
CA LYS A 8 -10.56 6.83 17.42
C LYS A 8 -9.33 5.92 17.57
N SER A 9 -8.92 5.23 16.50
CA SER A 9 -7.71 4.43 16.49
C SER A 9 -6.44 5.29 16.52
N ALA A 10 -6.46 6.41 15.79
CA ALA A 10 -5.38 7.39 15.78
C ALA A 10 -5.17 8.09 17.13
N ASN A 11 -6.23 8.26 17.91
CA ASN A 11 -6.17 8.95 19.21
C ASN A 11 -5.78 8.05 20.39
N ARG A 12 -5.41 6.77 20.18
CA ARG A 12 -4.91 5.94 21.27
C ARG A 12 -3.51 6.41 21.66
N PRO A 13 -3.24 6.65 22.96
CA PRO A 13 -1.87 6.93 23.40
C PRO A 13 -1.04 5.68 23.16
N ILE A 14 -0.18 5.76 22.14
CA ILE A 14 0.85 4.76 21.89
C ILE A 14 2.03 5.17 22.77
N PRO A 15 2.67 4.24 23.50
CA PRO A 15 3.85 4.55 24.30
C PRO A 15 4.90 5.24 23.44
N THR A 16 5.43 6.37 23.90
CA THR A 16 6.61 6.97 23.29
C THR A 16 7.77 6.00 23.52
N PRO A 17 8.51 5.57 22.48
CA PRO A 17 9.67 4.72 22.68
C PRO A 17 10.64 5.40 23.63
N GLU A 18 10.97 4.77 24.76
CA GLU A 18 11.98 5.29 25.70
C GLU A 18 13.37 5.04 25.10
N GLY A 19 14.19 6.09 25.02
CA GLY A 19 15.58 6.04 24.54
C GLY A 19 15.80 6.50 23.09
N PRO A 20 17.06 6.67 22.67
CA PRO A 20 17.39 7.06 21.30
C PRO A 20 16.96 5.97 20.32
N GLN A 21 16.12 6.34 19.35
CA GLN A 21 15.75 5.42 18.27
C GLN A 21 17.00 5.04 17.47
N LYS A 22 17.29 3.73 17.42
CA LYS A 22 18.42 3.18 16.66
C LYS A 22 18.36 3.49 15.16
N TYR A 23 17.14 3.60 14.62
CA TYR A 23 16.89 3.82 13.21
C TYR A 23 15.95 5.00 12.99
N LYS A 24 16.19 5.80 11.95
CA LYS A 24 15.22 6.80 11.47
C LYS A 24 14.16 6.09 10.62
N PRO A 25 12.87 6.12 10.98
CA PRO A 25 11.83 5.52 10.15
C PRO A 25 11.62 6.34 8.87
N VAL A 26 11.59 5.65 7.73
CA VAL A 26 11.39 6.27 6.41
C VAL A 26 10.32 5.50 5.66
N LEU A 27 9.33 6.17 5.09
CA LEU A 27 8.30 5.55 4.26
C LEU A 27 8.50 5.91 2.79
N LEU A 28 8.83 4.91 1.98
CA LEU A 28 8.77 4.96 0.52
C LEU A 28 7.36 4.53 0.09
N GLY A 29 6.57 5.46 -0.44
CA GLY A 29 5.14 5.21 -0.64
C GLY A 29 4.53 5.80 -1.91
N ASP A 30 3.36 5.29 -2.27
CA ASP A 30 2.58 5.79 -3.39
C ASP A 30 1.55 6.84 -2.93
N SER A 31 0.45 6.98 -3.67
CA SER A 31 -0.65 7.89 -3.31
C SER A 31 -1.29 7.59 -1.95
N ILE A 32 -1.20 6.34 -1.46
CA ILE A 32 -1.67 5.93 -0.14
C ILE A 32 -0.75 6.51 0.93
N GLY A 33 0.57 6.35 0.77
CA GLY A 33 1.57 6.95 1.66
C GLY A 33 1.41 8.47 1.76
N ALA A 34 1.24 9.14 0.61
CA ALA A 34 1.02 10.59 0.57
C ALA A 34 -0.29 11.02 1.27
N LYS A 35 -1.35 10.20 1.21
CA LYS A 35 -2.60 10.45 1.95
C LYS A 35 -2.41 10.29 3.45
N ILE A 36 -1.66 9.28 3.89
CA ILE A 36 -1.35 9.06 5.32
C ILE A 36 -0.52 10.23 5.86
N GLN A 37 0.47 10.71 5.11
CA GLN A 37 1.28 11.88 5.46
C GLN A 37 0.40 13.12 5.70
N LYS A 38 -0.50 13.43 4.75
CA LYS A 38 -1.41 14.59 4.82
C LYS A 38 -2.37 14.52 6.01
N GLN A 39 -2.69 13.32 6.43
CA GLN A 39 -3.66 13.08 7.50
C GLN A 39 -3.13 13.42 8.91
N LYS A 40 -1.81 13.68 9.09
CA LYS A 40 -1.16 14.25 10.31
C LYS A 40 -1.75 13.77 11.65
N PHE A 41 -2.21 12.51 11.72
CA PHE A 41 -3.11 12.08 12.78
C PHE A 41 -2.45 11.84 14.13
N HIS A 42 -1.11 11.88 14.25
CA HIS A 42 -0.46 11.59 15.51
C HIS A 42 0.92 12.25 15.67
N PRO A 43 1.31 12.73 16.88
CA PRO A 43 2.64 13.29 17.15
C PRO A 43 3.79 12.37 16.75
N GLN A 44 3.60 11.05 16.83
CA GLN A 44 4.62 10.04 16.47
C GLN A 44 4.89 9.94 14.96
N HIS A 45 4.01 10.47 14.10
CA HIS A 45 4.28 10.52 12.66
C HIS A 45 5.21 11.67 12.28
N ARG A 46 5.51 12.59 13.22
CA ARG A 46 6.43 13.72 12.97
C ARG A 46 7.86 13.26 12.72
N ASP A 47 8.24 12.11 13.28
CA ASP A 47 9.59 11.59 13.18
C ASP A 47 9.81 10.67 11.98
N ILE A 48 8.78 10.42 11.17
CA ILE A 48 8.88 9.66 9.93
C ILE A 48 9.33 10.58 8.79
N THR A 49 10.36 10.17 8.06
CA THR A 49 10.71 10.79 6.77
C THR A 49 9.81 10.20 5.69
N TRP A 50 9.20 11.04 4.85
CA TRP A 50 8.21 10.62 3.87
C TRP A 50 8.74 10.78 2.45
N TRP A 51 9.07 9.67 1.80
CA TRP A 51 9.41 9.62 0.38
C TRP A 51 8.21 9.10 -0.42
N CYS A 52 7.13 9.86 -0.39
CA CYS A 52 5.85 9.44 -0.96
C CYS A 52 5.46 10.28 -2.18
N GLU A 53 5.01 9.62 -3.25
CA GLU A 53 4.59 10.29 -4.49
C GLU A 53 3.35 9.64 -5.10
N GLY A 54 2.40 10.45 -5.54
CA GLY A 54 1.15 9.96 -6.14
C GLY A 54 1.39 9.26 -7.48
N GLY A 55 0.89 8.03 -7.62
CA GLY A 55 1.03 7.25 -8.87
C GLY A 55 2.34 6.51 -9.01
N ARG A 56 3.20 6.52 -7.98
CA ARG A 56 4.47 5.79 -7.95
C ARG A 56 4.21 4.28 -8.06
N ASN A 57 4.88 3.64 -9.01
CA ASN A 57 4.93 2.18 -9.17
C ASN A 57 6.30 1.65 -8.75
N ALA A 58 6.50 0.34 -8.75
CA ALA A 58 7.74 -0.26 -8.29
C ALA A 58 8.97 0.13 -9.13
N ASN A 59 8.80 0.33 -10.44
CA ASN A 59 9.87 0.82 -11.30
C ASN A 59 10.31 2.24 -10.94
N SER A 60 9.35 3.17 -10.84
CA SER A 60 9.68 4.56 -10.51
C SER A 60 10.18 4.71 -9.08
N ALA A 61 9.74 3.85 -8.16
CA ALA A 61 10.29 3.77 -6.81
C ALA A 61 11.76 3.32 -6.81
N LEU A 62 12.11 2.30 -7.60
CA LEU A 62 13.50 1.86 -7.75
C LEU A 62 14.38 2.94 -8.37
N SER A 63 13.95 3.56 -9.48
CA SER A 63 14.72 4.65 -10.10
C SER A 63 14.97 5.80 -9.12
N TRP A 64 13.95 6.17 -8.34
CA TRP A 64 14.11 7.19 -7.31
C TRP A 64 15.15 6.78 -6.25
N ILE A 65 15.13 5.52 -5.80
CA ILE A 65 16.12 4.98 -4.85
C ILE A 65 17.53 5.04 -5.43
N GLU A 66 17.71 4.59 -6.67
CA GLU A 66 19.02 4.56 -7.33
C GLU A 66 19.61 5.97 -7.53
N GLU A 67 18.76 6.96 -7.76
CA GLU A 67 19.18 8.35 -7.99
C GLU A 67 19.38 9.15 -6.70
N ASN A 68 18.59 8.89 -5.65
CA ASN A 68 18.48 9.82 -4.51
C ASN A 68 18.90 9.23 -3.16
N LEU A 69 18.97 7.90 -3.01
CA LEU A 69 19.14 7.28 -1.69
C LEU A 69 20.45 7.71 -1.00
N GLU A 70 21.56 7.79 -1.73
CA GLU A 70 22.85 8.19 -1.16
C GLU A 70 22.81 9.61 -0.55
N THR A 71 22.29 10.58 -1.30
CA THR A 71 22.14 11.96 -0.84
C THR A 71 21.19 12.05 0.36
N GLU A 72 20.08 11.32 0.32
CA GLU A 72 19.11 11.32 1.43
C GLU A 72 19.67 10.70 2.70
N LEU A 73 20.47 9.62 2.59
CA LEU A 73 21.15 9.01 3.74
C LEU A 73 22.17 9.98 4.38
N GLN A 74 22.90 10.75 3.57
CA GLN A 74 23.83 11.78 4.06
C GLN A 74 23.10 12.87 4.86
N LEU A 75 21.89 13.25 4.44
CA LEU A 75 21.08 14.25 5.16
C LEU A 75 20.48 13.73 6.47
N ILE A 76 20.19 12.44 6.56
CA ILE A 76 19.59 11.82 7.76
C ILE A 76 20.64 11.59 8.86
N GLU A 77 21.91 11.39 8.49
CA GLU A 77 23.05 11.13 9.39
C GLU A 77 22.84 9.93 10.35
N LYS A 78 21.93 9.02 10.00
CA LYS A 78 21.58 7.83 10.78
C LYS A 78 21.19 6.67 9.86
N ASP A 79 21.39 5.45 10.34
CA ASP A 79 20.79 4.28 9.70
C ASP A 79 19.27 4.41 9.69
N ILE A 80 18.65 3.91 8.62
CA ILE A 80 17.21 4.03 8.40
C ILE A 80 16.51 2.69 8.61
N TRP A 81 15.23 2.78 8.93
CA TRP A 81 14.30 1.68 8.72
C TRP A 81 13.39 2.08 7.58
N LEU A 82 13.69 1.56 6.39
CA LEU A 82 12.93 1.79 5.17
C LEU A 82 11.68 0.92 5.17
N TYR A 83 10.53 1.55 5.14
CA TYR A 83 9.25 0.91 4.92
C TYR A 83 8.80 1.13 3.47
N ILE A 84 8.44 0.06 2.78
CA ILE A 84 8.00 0.12 1.39
C ILE A 84 6.48 -0.09 1.35
N LEU A 85 5.74 0.92 0.89
CA LEU A 85 4.30 0.88 0.62
C LEU A 85 4.05 1.27 -0.84
N ILE A 86 4.50 0.40 -1.74
CA ILE A 86 4.45 0.56 -3.21
C ILE A 86 3.89 -0.72 -3.80
N GLY A 87 3.18 -0.62 -4.93
CA GLY A 87 2.77 -1.77 -5.73
C GLY A 87 1.34 -1.68 -6.22
N THR A 88 0.48 -0.86 -5.60
CA THR A 88 -0.93 -0.74 -6.02
C THR A 88 -1.05 -0.24 -7.46
N CYS A 89 -0.18 0.67 -7.88
CA CYS A 89 -0.13 1.20 -9.24
C CYS A 89 0.50 0.24 -10.26
N ASP A 90 1.05 -0.90 -9.84
CA ASP A 90 1.61 -1.91 -10.75
C ASP A 90 0.55 -2.87 -11.29
N PHE A 91 -0.56 -3.08 -10.57
CA PHE A 91 -1.62 -4.02 -11.00
C PHE A 91 -2.50 -3.49 -12.12
N THR A 92 -2.59 -2.17 -12.28
CA THR A 92 -3.62 -1.56 -13.14
C THR A 92 -3.08 -0.47 -14.04
N ASP A 93 -3.59 -0.40 -15.27
CA ASP A 93 -3.34 0.70 -16.19
C ASP A 93 -4.44 1.75 -16.11
N LEU A 94 -4.05 3.02 -15.96
CA LEU A 94 -4.96 4.16 -15.99
C LEU A 94 -5.16 4.68 -17.42
N ASN A 95 -6.37 4.53 -17.95
CA ASN A 95 -6.79 5.25 -19.14
C ASN A 95 -7.10 6.71 -18.78
N ARG A 96 -6.20 7.62 -19.15
CA ARG A 96 -6.32 9.06 -18.84
C ARG A 96 -7.52 9.74 -19.51
N LYS A 97 -7.96 9.27 -20.69
CA LYS A 97 -9.09 9.85 -21.43
C LYS A 97 -10.41 9.56 -20.73
N THR A 98 -10.60 8.31 -20.29
CA THR A 98 -11.84 7.87 -19.65
C THR A 98 -11.79 7.94 -18.13
N ARG A 99 -10.62 8.18 -17.54
CA ARG A 99 -10.35 8.08 -16.10
C ARG A 99 -10.85 6.75 -15.54
N SER A 100 -10.55 5.67 -16.24
CA SER A 100 -10.82 4.29 -15.82
C SER A 100 -9.50 3.54 -15.63
N ILE A 101 -9.47 2.61 -14.70
CA ILE A 101 -8.40 1.63 -14.57
C ILE A 101 -8.88 0.28 -15.10
N LYS A 102 -7.93 -0.51 -15.59
CA LYS A 102 -8.10 -1.91 -16.00
C LYS A 102 -6.93 -2.72 -15.51
N ILE A 103 -7.06 -4.04 -15.46
CA ILE A 103 -5.95 -4.88 -15.03
C ILE A 103 -4.81 -4.83 -16.06
N LYS A 104 -3.57 -4.77 -15.57
CA LYS A 104 -2.37 -4.64 -16.41
C LYS A 104 -1.80 -6.01 -16.80
N TYR A 105 -1.80 -6.95 -15.86
CA TYR A 105 -1.28 -8.29 -16.04
C TYR A 105 -2.45 -9.27 -15.95
N GLN A 106 -2.56 -10.18 -16.92
CA GLN A 106 -3.52 -11.30 -16.82
C GLN A 106 -2.90 -12.47 -16.07
N ASN A 107 -1.60 -12.68 -16.22
CA ASN A 107 -0.85 -13.72 -15.54
C ASN A 107 -0.41 -13.27 -14.14
N THR A 108 -0.79 -14.03 -13.11
CA THR A 108 -0.42 -13.75 -11.73
C THR A 108 1.08 -13.86 -11.48
N GLN A 109 1.77 -14.80 -12.12
CA GLN A 109 3.20 -14.98 -11.90
C GLN A 109 4.01 -13.78 -12.44
N GLU A 110 3.57 -13.18 -13.55
CA GLU A 110 4.27 -12.03 -14.14
C GLU A 110 4.30 -10.80 -13.22
N ILE A 111 3.16 -10.48 -12.59
CA ILE A 111 3.10 -9.36 -11.64
C ILE A 111 3.89 -9.65 -10.36
N VAL A 112 3.86 -10.90 -9.89
CA VAL A 112 4.68 -11.36 -8.74
C VAL A 112 6.16 -11.18 -9.06
N ASP A 113 6.65 -11.77 -10.16
CA ASP A 113 8.06 -11.71 -10.54
C ASP A 113 8.52 -10.26 -10.74
N HIS A 114 7.69 -9.44 -11.39
CA HIS A 114 7.95 -8.01 -11.59
C HIS A 114 8.12 -7.27 -10.26
N LEU A 115 7.15 -7.34 -9.35
CA LEU A 115 7.22 -6.62 -8.07
C LEU A 115 8.35 -7.12 -7.18
N ILE A 116 8.50 -8.44 -7.07
CA ILE A 116 9.51 -9.06 -6.20
C ILE A 116 10.93 -8.75 -6.69
N ALA A 117 11.16 -8.77 -8.00
CA ALA A 117 12.45 -8.36 -8.55
C ALA A 117 12.80 -6.91 -8.17
N LYS A 118 11.82 -6.00 -8.21
CA LYS A 118 12.03 -4.59 -7.85
C LYS A 118 12.27 -4.39 -6.36
N TYR A 119 11.52 -5.06 -5.49
CA TYR A 119 11.76 -4.99 -4.05
C TYR A 119 13.15 -5.53 -3.69
N LYS A 120 13.58 -6.66 -4.27
CA LYS A 120 14.92 -7.21 -4.05
C LYS A 120 16.02 -6.25 -4.54
N GLN A 121 15.81 -5.57 -5.66
CA GLN A 121 16.75 -4.55 -6.16
C GLN A 121 16.85 -3.36 -5.20
N ILE A 122 15.72 -2.86 -4.68
CA ILE A 122 15.70 -1.78 -3.66
C ILE A 122 16.45 -2.22 -2.40
N ILE A 123 16.17 -3.41 -1.88
CA ILE A 123 16.84 -3.95 -0.68
C ILE A 123 18.36 -4.03 -0.91
N LYS A 124 18.79 -4.64 -2.02
CA LYS A 124 20.21 -4.74 -2.37
C LYS A 124 20.88 -3.37 -2.47
N HIS A 125 20.19 -2.37 -3.03
CA HIS A 125 20.71 -1.01 -3.14
C HIS A 125 20.86 -0.35 -1.77
N LEU A 126 19.88 -0.54 -0.87
CA LEU A 126 19.95 -0.07 0.52
C LEU A 126 21.11 -0.73 1.27
N GLU A 127 21.24 -2.05 1.21
CA GLU A 127 22.31 -2.80 1.89
C GLU A 127 23.71 -2.37 1.42
N LYS A 128 23.86 -2.02 0.14
CA LYS A 128 25.12 -1.53 -0.41
C LYS A 128 25.54 -0.18 0.21
N LEU A 129 24.58 0.73 0.41
CA LEU A 129 24.86 2.11 0.87
C LEU A 129 24.79 2.27 2.39
N SER A 130 23.95 1.49 3.06
CA SER A 130 23.79 1.48 4.52
C SER A 130 23.53 0.05 5.01
N PRO A 131 24.58 -0.77 5.20
CA PRO A 131 24.46 -2.19 5.56
C PRO A 131 23.74 -2.47 6.88
N ASN A 132 23.67 -1.48 7.77
CA ASN A 132 23.01 -1.61 9.06
C ASN A 132 21.52 -1.24 9.02
N SER A 133 21.07 -0.58 7.94
CA SER A 133 19.68 -0.20 7.74
C SER A 133 18.78 -1.42 7.58
N LYS A 134 17.49 -1.24 7.86
CA LYS A 134 16.47 -2.28 7.76
C LYS A 134 15.47 -1.95 6.67
N CYS A 135 14.88 -2.98 6.07
CA CYS A 135 13.83 -2.83 5.07
C CYS A 135 12.62 -3.69 5.43
N THR A 136 11.42 -3.12 5.42
CA THR A 136 10.17 -3.86 5.61
C THR A 136 9.17 -3.48 4.54
N ILE A 137 8.64 -4.47 3.84
CA ILE A 137 7.65 -4.26 2.79
C ILE A 137 6.25 -4.45 3.39
N PHE A 138 5.37 -3.47 3.23
CA PHE A 138 3.98 -3.61 3.63
C PHE A 138 3.19 -4.43 2.62
N GLU A 139 2.22 -5.18 3.12
CA GLU A 139 1.25 -5.85 2.26
C GLU A 139 0.45 -4.82 1.45
N ILE A 140 0.13 -5.21 0.23
CA ILE A 140 -0.68 -4.44 -0.69
C ILE A 140 -2.14 -4.59 -0.26
N PRO A 141 -2.86 -3.48 0.00
CA PRO A 141 -4.25 -3.54 0.39
C PRO A 141 -5.11 -4.00 -0.78
N PHE A 142 -6.16 -4.76 -0.48
CA PHE A 142 -7.20 -5.08 -1.47
C PHE A 142 -7.94 -3.82 -1.93
N PHE A 143 -8.21 -3.76 -3.22
CA PHE A 143 -9.02 -2.73 -3.85
C PHE A 143 -9.80 -3.32 -5.03
N SER A 144 -10.82 -2.60 -5.50
CA SER A 144 -11.67 -3.01 -6.62
C SER A 144 -11.59 -1.99 -7.75
N ILE A 145 -11.32 -2.50 -8.95
CA ILE A 145 -11.41 -1.82 -10.23
C ILE A 145 -12.84 -1.36 -10.46
N THR A 146 -13.83 -2.25 -10.23
CA THR A 146 -15.26 -1.93 -10.38
C THR A 146 -15.66 -0.72 -9.54
N GLU A 147 -15.31 -0.72 -8.24
CA GLU A 147 -15.61 0.38 -7.33
C GLU A 147 -14.86 1.67 -7.72
N TRP A 148 -13.59 1.56 -8.09
CA TRP A 148 -12.78 2.72 -8.44
C TRP A 148 -13.34 3.39 -9.69
N ASN A 149 -13.63 2.62 -10.73
CA ASN A 149 -14.20 3.09 -11.98
C ASN A 149 -15.59 3.70 -11.77
N LYS A 150 -16.43 3.07 -10.93
CA LYS A 150 -17.74 3.62 -10.55
C LYS A 150 -17.59 5.01 -9.92
N LYS A 151 -16.70 5.17 -8.94
CA LYS A 151 -16.45 6.47 -8.28
C LYS A 151 -15.93 7.54 -9.24
N GLN A 152 -15.14 7.18 -10.25
CA GLN A 152 -14.68 8.17 -11.25
C GLN A 152 -15.80 8.58 -12.21
N ARG A 153 -16.69 7.66 -12.59
CA ARG A 153 -17.86 7.96 -13.44
C ARG A 153 -18.85 8.86 -12.73
N GLU A 154 -19.14 8.58 -11.46
CA GLU A 154 -19.99 9.42 -10.59
C GLU A 154 -19.47 10.86 -10.50
N LYS A 155 -18.14 11.02 -10.37
CA LYS A 155 -17.50 12.35 -10.39
C LYS A 155 -17.53 13.05 -11.74
N ALA A 156 -17.74 12.30 -12.81
CA ALA A 156 -17.76 12.82 -14.18
C ALA A 156 -19.19 13.07 -14.70
N ASP A 157 -20.23 12.89 -13.86
CA ASP A 157 -21.65 12.94 -14.22
C ASP A 157 -22.03 12.02 -15.41
N LYS A 158 -21.25 10.97 -15.65
CA LYS A 158 -21.50 10.01 -16.74
C LYS A 158 -22.31 8.84 -16.20
N GLN A 159 -23.64 8.88 -16.39
CA GLN A 159 -24.58 7.89 -15.83
C GLN A 159 -24.83 6.63 -16.68
N LYS A 160 -24.31 6.49 -17.90
CA LYS A 160 -24.62 5.31 -18.74
C LYS A 160 -23.64 4.15 -18.51
N ARG A 161 -24.19 3.00 -18.11
CA ARG A 161 -23.55 1.66 -18.15
C ARG A 161 -24.05 0.88 -19.38
N SER A 162 -23.19 0.03 -19.93
CA SER A 162 -23.63 -1.22 -20.59
C SER A 162 -23.39 -2.38 -19.60
N VAL A 163 -24.24 -3.41 -19.66
CA VAL A 163 -24.18 -4.59 -18.77
C VAL A 163 -22.85 -5.33 -18.95
N ASP A 164 -22.40 -5.49 -20.20
CA ASP A 164 -21.17 -6.21 -20.55
C ASP A 164 -19.91 -5.60 -19.90
N LEU A 165 -19.88 -4.26 -19.73
CA LEU A 165 -18.75 -3.57 -19.08
C LEU A 165 -18.69 -3.77 -17.56
N GLU A 166 -19.79 -4.21 -16.95
CA GLU A 166 -19.84 -4.51 -15.52
C GLU A 166 -19.38 -5.94 -15.24
N GLU A 167 -19.79 -6.90 -16.06
CA GLU A 167 -19.35 -8.30 -15.96
C GLU A 167 -17.83 -8.42 -16.17
N GLU A 168 -17.27 -7.75 -17.19
CA GLU A 168 -15.82 -7.71 -17.45
C GLU A 168 -15.05 -7.13 -16.25
N GLN A 169 -15.55 -6.07 -15.61
CA GLN A 169 -14.90 -5.45 -14.45
C GLN A 169 -14.94 -6.35 -13.20
N ILE A 170 -15.97 -7.17 -13.04
CA ILE A 170 -16.08 -8.14 -11.95
C ILE A 170 -15.06 -9.27 -12.15
N GLU A 171 -14.88 -9.74 -13.39
CA GLU A 171 -13.84 -10.72 -13.70
C GLU A 171 -12.44 -10.16 -13.44
N GLU A 172 -12.18 -8.91 -13.85
CA GLU A 172 -10.92 -8.23 -13.53
C GLU A 172 -10.68 -8.11 -12.02
N ASP A 173 -11.72 -7.85 -11.22
CA ASP A 173 -11.63 -7.81 -9.75
C ASP A 173 -11.22 -9.17 -9.16
N HIS A 174 -11.73 -10.28 -9.70
CA HIS A 174 -11.33 -11.62 -9.26
C HIS A 174 -9.86 -11.94 -9.57
N ILE A 175 -9.40 -11.57 -10.77
CA ILE A 175 -7.99 -11.74 -11.15
C ILE A 175 -7.11 -10.87 -10.24
N LEU A 176 -7.50 -9.61 -10.02
CA LEU A 176 -6.79 -8.69 -9.13
C LEU A 176 -6.68 -9.23 -7.70
N GLU A 177 -7.75 -9.80 -7.14
CA GLU A 177 -7.75 -10.39 -5.80
C GLU A 177 -6.72 -11.53 -5.71
N GLY A 178 -6.72 -12.45 -6.68
CA GLY A 178 -5.73 -13.53 -6.76
C GLY A 178 -4.29 -13.03 -6.85
N GLN A 179 -4.05 -11.99 -7.65
CA GLN A 179 -2.74 -11.37 -7.78
C GLN A 179 -2.26 -10.71 -6.49
N ILE A 180 -3.13 -9.96 -5.81
CA ILE A 180 -2.80 -9.32 -4.52
C ILE A 180 -2.47 -10.38 -3.47
N ILE A 181 -3.20 -11.49 -3.41
CA ILE A 181 -2.91 -12.60 -2.49
C ILE A 181 -1.51 -13.17 -2.76
N ALA A 182 -1.22 -13.50 -4.02
CA ALA A 182 0.06 -14.11 -4.39
C ALA A 182 1.26 -13.16 -4.11
N VAL A 183 1.13 -11.88 -4.44
CA VAL A 183 2.16 -10.87 -4.14
C VAL A 183 2.35 -10.72 -2.64
N ASN A 184 1.28 -10.67 -1.85
CA ASN A 184 1.38 -10.53 -0.40
C ASN A 184 2.03 -11.75 0.27
N GLN A 185 1.78 -12.97 -0.23
CA GLN A 185 2.48 -14.16 0.23
C GLN A 185 4.00 -14.05 -0.02
N ALA A 186 4.39 -13.60 -1.21
CA ALA A 186 5.80 -13.39 -1.54
C ALA A 186 6.44 -12.26 -0.71
N ILE A 187 5.71 -11.18 -0.42
CA ILE A 187 6.15 -10.11 0.49
C ILE A 187 6.39 -10.65 1.91
N GLN A 188 5.49 -11.50 2.42
CA GLN A 188 5.65 -12.11 3.73
C GLN A 188 6.92 -12.96 3.79
N GLN A 189 7.20 -13.74 2.74
CA GLN A 189 8.43 -14.52 2.65
C GLN A 189 9.68 -13.63 2.68
N ILE A 190 9.73 -12.56 1.88
CA ILE A 190 10.87 -11.62 1.89
C ILE A 190 11.07 -11.01 3.28
N ASN A 191 9.98 -10.57 3.93
CA ASN A 191 10.10 -9.99 5.27
C ASN A 191 10.60 -11.01 6.30
N GLN A 192 10.16 -12.27 6.21
CA GLN A 192 10.63 -13.36 7.09
C GLN A 192 12.13 -13.65 6.87
N GLU A 193 12.59 -13.71 5.62
CA GLU A 193 14.01 -13.88 5.27
C GLU A 193 14.88 -12.76 5.88
N ASN A 194 14.32 -11.56 6.02
CA ASN A 194 14.97 -10.40 6.65
C ASN A 194 14.75 -10.30 8.17
N ASN A 195 14.31 -11.38 8.84
CA ASN A 195 14.00 -11.41 10.28
C ASN A 195 13.00 -10.34 10.73
N HIS A 196 12.05 -9.99 9.87
CA HIS A 196 10.98 -9.05 10.17
C HIS A 196 9.66 -9.79 10.36
N LYS A 197 8.94 -9.41 11.43
CA LYS A 197 7.60 -9.94 11.66
C LYS A 197 6.68 -9.43 10.55
N PRO A 198 6.03 -10.31 9.77
CA PRO A 198 5.14 -9.87 8.69
C PRO A 198 4.03 -9.00 9.26
N SER A 199 3.73 -7.89 8.58
CA SER A 199 2.61 -7.04 8.95
C SER A 199 1.30 -7.75 8.61
N ASN A 200 0.44 -7.97 9.60
CA ASN A 200 -0.90 -8.55 9.41
C ASN A 200 -1.90 -7.53 8.80
N PHE A 201 -1.42 -6.61 7.98
CA PHE A 201 -2.11 -5.38 7.58
C PHE A 201 -3.46 -5.68 6.90
N ASN A 202 -3.50 -6.64 5.98
CA ASN A 202 -4.76 -7.03 5.35
C ASN A 202 -5.71 -7.72 6.34
N SER A 203 -5.20 -8.59 7.22
CA SER A 203 -6.06 -9.25 8.21
C SER A 203 -6.67 -8.25 9.22
N ASP A 204 -5.95 -7.17 9.54
CA ASP A 204 -6.45 -6.07 10.37
C ASP A 204 -7.50 -5.23 9.62
N LEU A 205 -7.34 -5.04 8.31
CA LEU A 205 -8.36 -4.42 7.46
C LEU A 205 -9.62 -5.28 7.33
N TYR A 206 -9.50 -6.60 7.10
CA TYR A 206 -10.63 -7.54 6.99
C TYR A 206 -11.38 -7.76 8.30
N ARG A 207 -10.69 -7.83 9.45
CA ARG A 207 -11.37 -7.89 10.77
C ARG A 207 -12.22 -6.65 11.03
N THR A 208 -11.85 -5.52 10.42
CA THR A 208 -12.57 -4.25 10.54
C THR A 208 -13.79 -4.16 9.61
N SER A 209 -13.79 -4.87 8.47
CA SER A 209 -14.93 -4.99 7.55
C SER A 209 -15.95 -6.05 7.99
N ASN A 210 -15.52 -7.24 8.43
CA ASN A 210 -16.43 -8.31 8.88
C ASN A 210 -17.17 -7.97 10.19
N ARG A 211 -16.59 -7.16 11.08
CA ARG A 211 -17.31 -6.59 12.24
C ARG A 211 -18.43 -5.62 11.85
N GLN A 212 -18.41 -5.05 10.64
CA GLN A 212 -19.48 -4.19 10.13
C GLN A 212 -20.59 -5.02 9.50
N ALA A 213 -20.27 -6.03 8.68
CA ALA A 213 -21.26 -6.95 8.12
C ALA A 213 -22.09 -7.68 9.19
N ASN A 214 -21.46 -8.12 10.29
CA ASN A 214 -22.16 -8.75 11.42
C ASN A 214 -22.91 -7.77 12.33
N LYS A 215 -22.69 -6.45 12.21
CA LYS A 215 -23.47 -5.43 12.94
C LYS A 215 -24.79 -5.13 12.24
N TYR A 216 -24.81 -5.14 10.91
CA TYR A 216 -26.04 -4.97 10.12
C TYR A 216 -26.93 -6.23 10.18
N LYS A 217 -26.36 -7.44 10.11
CA LYS A 217 -27.14 -8.69 10.31
C LYS A 217 -27.79 -8.83 11.69
N ARG A 218 -27.32 -8.10 12.71
CA ARG A 218 -27.95 -8.09 14.05
C ARG A 218 -29.02 -7.00 14.21
N GLN A 219 -29.13 -6.06 13.26
CA GLN A 219 -30.18 -5.04 13.25
C GLN A 219 -31.39 -5.49 12.41
N ASP A 220 -31.18 -6.27 11.35
CA ASP A 220 -32.28 -6.83 10.52
C ASP A 220 -32.96 -8.07 11.14
N GLY A 221 -32.49 -8.54 12.30
CA GLY A 221 -33.10 -9.64 13.07
C GLY A 221 -33.87 -9.18 14.31
N LYS A 222 -34.12 -7.87 14.44
CA LYS A 222 -34.95 -7.28 15.50
C LYS A 222 -35.85 -6.21 14.90
N GLN A 223 -36.86 -6.64 14.14
CA GLN A 223 -38.25 -6.17 14.20
C GLN A 223 -39.08 -6.92 13.16
#